data_AF-A0A7W4J8A7-F1
#
_entry.id   AF-A0A7W4J8A7-F1
#
_cell.length_a   1.000
_cell.length_b   1.000
_cell.length_c   1.000
_cell.angle_alpha   90.00
_cell.angle_beta   90.00
_cell.angle_gamma   90.00
#
_symmetry.space_group_name_H-M   'P 1'
#
loop_
_entity.id
_entity.type
_entity.pdbx_description
1 polymer ?
#
loop_
_entity_poly.entity_id
_entity_poly.type
_entity_poly.pdbx_seq_one_letter_code
_entity_poly.pdbx_strand_id
1 'polypeptide(L)'
;MPTRDDGLNVRPGRIQHGNQGARPKSFVGEVMRAAKKAGHTGTRFRAKGRGGGGGSRFGRGRSAALSMRLRSNARRVVVKARVVRQQGARFRSAPLARHIAYLRREGVTRDGAKAHLFDAGSDEADSKAFTERCADDRHHFRFIVSPEDAARMEDLRGFARDLMQDMERDLGTKLDWVGVDHWNTDNPHIHILMRGVADDGKDLVISRAYISQGLRDRAAERVTLELGPRSEQEIRTALETEIGADRWTSLDRALQDISDEGGGIVDLRPGAGGEDPELRRLLVGRATKLEGLGLADRVGVARWPLKPGLETTLRDFSIRGDIIKTMHRAMSGGGVEPDVAGFAIHGETLADPVIGRLVERGLDDELKGSGYVVIAGTDGRTHHVRFPDLDLTGDAKTGAIVETRTWEDAKGTQRLSLATRSDFTLAEQVTAPGATWLDRQMLAQDPALANAGFGTEVREAMAQRIDHLASEALARWEGERVVFAPDLIGTLRQRDLDQAAARLAAQTGLEHRPAKEGEIVSGVYRQRVALSSGQFAMVDDGLDFQLVPWRPALEQKLGRQVSGTMSPGGSVDWNFGRKRGLGI
;
A
#
# COMPACT_ATOMS: atom_id res chain seq x y z
N MET A 1 20.86 5.55 -97.62
CA MET A 1 19.64 5.57 -96.79
C MET A 1 20.08 5.53 -95.32
N PRO A 2 19.93 6.63 -94.59
CA PRO A 2 20.43 6.80 -93.23
C PRO A 2 19.36 6.40 -92.20
N THR A 3 19.78 5.93 -91.03
CA THR A 3 19.06 6.20 -89.78
C THR A 3 20.09 6.62 -88.73
N ARG A 4 20.17 7.95 -88.56
CA ARG A 4 20.60 8.65 -87.34
C ARG A 4 19.69 8.19 -86.17
N ASP A 5 20.04 8.31 -84.89
CA ASP A 5 20.70 9.45 -84.26
C ASP A 5 21.20 9.12 -82.83
N ASP A 6 22.04 10.03 -82.33
CA ASP A 6 22.23 10.41 -80.92
C ASP A 6 23.08 9.54 -79.98
N GLY A 7 24.40 9.59 -80.20
CA GLY A 7 25.40 9.26 -79.18
C GLY A 7 25.58 10.39 -78.15
N LEU A 8 24.69 10.47 -77.16
CA LEU A 8 24.81 11.38 -76.01
C LEU A 8 25.79 10.80 -74.97
N ASN A 9 27.01 11.34 -74.93
CA ASN A 9 28.08 10.92 -74.02
C ASN A 9 27.93 11.55 -72.63
N VAL A 10 27.24 10.86 -71.70
CA VAL A 10 27.21 11.22 -70.28
C VAL A 10 28.32 10.47 -69.53
N ARG A 11 29.26 11.22 -68.93
CA ARG A 11 30.28 10.69 -68.02
C ARG A 11 29.67 10.45 -66.63
N PRO A 12 29.61 9.22 -66.11
CA PRO A 12 29.14 8.97 -64.75
C PRO A 12 30.16 9.50 -63.74
N GLY A 13 29.74 10.45 -62.90
CA GLY A 13 30.49 10.87 -61.72
C GLY A 13 30.60 9.75 -60.68
N ARG A 14 31.66 9.82 -59.87
CA ARG A 14 31.97 8.89 -58.79
C ARG A 14 30.89 8.93 -57.70
N ILE A 15 30.15 7.84 -57.51
CA ILE A 15 29.18 7.71 -56.41
C ILE A 15 29.96 7.57 -55.09
N GLN A 16 29.94 8.62 -54.28
CA GLN A 16 30.36 8.58 -52.89
C GLN A 16 29.32 7.80 -52.05
N HIS A 17 29.81 6.95 -51.16
CA HIS A 17 29.03 6.19 -50.21
C HIS A 17 28.18 7.10 -49.32
N GLY A 18 26.86 6.88 -49.32
CA GLY A 18 25.92 7.53 -48.42
C GLY A 18 24.83 6.55 -47.95
N ASN A 19 24.95 6.17 -46.68
CA ASN A 19 23.96 5.56 -45.79
C ASN A 19 23.71 4.02 -45.85
N GLN A 20 24.18 3.37 -44.77
CA GLN A 20 24.06 1.95 -44.50
C GLN A 20 22.66 1.59 -43.99
N GLY A 21 21.87 0.88 -44.81
CA GLY A 21 20.75 0.07 -44.34
C GLY A 21 21.27 -1.26 -43.78
N ALA A 22 20.87 -1.60 -42.56
CA ALA A 22 21.39 -2.71 -41.76
C ALA A 22 21.43 -4.08 -42.49
N ARG A 23 22.60 -4.73 -42.46
CA ARG A 23 22.79 -6.14 -42.84
C ARG A 23 22.14 -7.09 -41.82
N PRO A 24 21.55 -8.23 -42.24
CA PRO A 24 20.98 -9.21 -41.34
C PRO A 24 22.07 -9.96 -40.54
N LYS A 25 21.89 -10.07 -39.22
CA LYS A 25 22.89 -10.57 -38.25
C LYS A 25 22.98 -12.10 -38.09
N SER A 26 22.47 -12.93 -38.99
CA SER A 26 22.74 -14.37 -38.91
C SER A 26 22.58 -15.11 -40.23
N PHE A 27 23.48 -16.09 -40.46
CA PHE A 27 23.47 -17.06 -41.56
C PHE A 27 22.12 -17.79 -41.68
N VAL A 28 21.45 -18.04 -40.55
CA VAL A 28 20.11 -18.65 -40.48
C VAL A 28 19.04 -17.77 -41.15
N GLY A 29 19.14 -16.44 -41.02
CA GLY A 29 18.23 -15.51 -41.69
C GLY A 29 18.37 -15.50 -43.21
N GLU A 30 19.57 -15.77 -43.72
CA GLU A 30 19.86 -15.87 -45.15
C GLU A 30 19.31 -17.18 -45.73
N VAL A 31 19.49 -18.30 -45.01
CA VAL A 31 18.96 -19.62 -45.38
C VAL A 31 17.42 -19.65 -45.36
N MET A 32 16.78 -19.02 -44.38
CA MET A 32 15.31 -18.95 -44.30
C MET A 32 14.69 -18.14 -45.44
N ARG A 33 15.40 -17.10 -45.92
CA ARG A 33 14.94 -16.28 -47.04
C ARG A 33 15.10 -17.00 -48.38
N ALA A 34 16.16 -17.80 -48.53
CA ALA A 34 16.36 -18.68 -49.68
C ALA A 34 15.30 -19.80 -49.74
N ALA A 35 14.97 -20.42 -48.60
CA ALA A 35 13.94 -21.47 -48.52
C ALA A 35 12.52 -20.95 -48.83
N LYS A 36 12.20 -19.72 -48.40
CA LYS A 36 10.91 -19.06 -48.66
C LYS A 36 10.74 -18.64 -50.12
N LYS A 37 11.84 -18.35 -50.82
CA LYS A 37 11.85 -18.05 -52.27
C LYS A 37 11.72 -19.30 -53.14
N ALA A 38 11.98 -20.49 -52.58
CA ALA A 38 11.90 -21.79 -53.27
C ALA A 38 10.61 -22.58 -53.02
N GLY A 39 9.61 -22.02 -52.32
CA GLY A 39 8.25 -22.57 -52.27
C GLY A 39 8.04 -23.89 -51.51
N HIS A 40 8.91 -24.25 -50.56
CA HIS A 40 8.80 -25.54 -49.87
C HIS A 40 7.77 -25.53 -48.72
N THR A 41 6.88 -26.54 -48.70
CA THR A 41 5.97 -26.87 -47.59
C THR A 41 6.35 -28.25 -47.04
N GLY A 42 6.82 -28.32 -45.79
CA GLY A 42 7.24 -29.59 -45.20
C GLY A 42 7.82 -29.50 -43.78
N THR A 43 7.58 -30.55 -42.99
CA THR A 43 7.68 -30.64 -41.53
C THR A 43 9.09 -30.77 -40.93
N ARG A 44 9.30 -30.02 -39.83
CA ARG A 44 10.23 -30.17 -38.67
C ARG A 44 11.73 -30.33 -38.92
N PHE A 45 12.49 -29.39 -38.32
CA PHE A 45 13.77 -29.69 -37.66
C PHE A 45 13.61 -29.52 -36.15
N ARG A 46 14.00 -30.56 -35.40
CA ARG A 46 13.97 -30.61 -33.93
C ARG A 46 15.34 -30.15 -33.42
N ALA A 47 15.41 -28.98 -32.78
CA ALA A 47 16.58 -28.57 -32.00
C ALA A 47 16.20 -28.58 -30.51
N LYS A 48 16.98 -29.32 -29.72
CA LYS A 48 16.80 -29.58 -28.29
C LYS A 48 17.47 -28.43 -27.52
N GLY A 49 16.72 -27.66 -26.74
CA GLY A 49 17.26 -26.58 -25.89
C GLY A 49 16.26 -26.03 -24.86
N ARG A 50 16.39 -26.50 -23.61
CA ARG A 50 15.92 -26.00 -22.31
C ARG A 50 14.70 -25.04 -22.22
N GLY A 51 13.59 -25.58 -21.70
CA GLY A 51 12.87 -25.05 -20.53
C GLY A 51 12.02 -23.78 -20.68
N GLY A 52 10.74 -23.96 -20.97
CA GLY A 52 9.68 -22.94 -20.90
C GLY A 52 8.71 -23.12 -22.07
N GLY A 53 7.43 -23.39 -21.79
CA GLY A 53 6.40 -23.76 -22.78
C GLY A 53 6.06 -22.68 -23.81
N GLY A 54 6.99 -22.37 -24.70
CA GLY A 54 6.76 -21.62 -25.93
C GLY A 54 6.41 -22.58 -27.05
N GLY A 55 5.14 -22.95 -27.18
CA GLY A 55 4.64 -23.52 -28.44
C GLY A 55 4.98 -22.58 -29.59
N SER A 56 5.32 -23.15 -30.76
CA SER A 56 5.56 -22.43 -32.01
C SER A 56 4.54 -21.29 -32.21
N ARG A 57 4.97 -20.03 -32.11
CA ARG A 57 4.12 -18.82 -32.08
C ARG A 57 3.65 -18.34 -33.47
N PHE A 58 3.83 -19.16 -34.52
CA PHE A 58 3.57 -18.82 -35.92
C PHE A 58 2.60 -19.84 -36.56
N GLY A 59 1.44 -20.07 -35.94
CA GLY A 59 0.50 -21.15 -36.31
C GLY A 59 -0.95 -20.69 -36.51
N ARG A 60 -1.67 -21.40 -37.39
CA ARG A 60 -3.15 -21.28 -37.55
C ARG A 60 -3.86 -21.69 -36.24
N GLY A 61 -5.02 -21.10 -35.95
CA GLY A 61 -5.82 -21.42 -34.75
C GLY A 61 -5.60 -20.50 -33.54
N ARG A 62 -4.71 -19.50 -33.62
CA ARG A 62 -4.46 -18.54 -32.53
C ARG A 62 -5.70 -17.73 -32.15
N SER A 63 -6.38 -17.15 -33.13
CA SER A 63 -7.59 -16.35 -32.88
C SER A 63 -8.63 -17.16 -32.11
N ALA A 64 -8.79 -18.44 -32.47
CA ALA A 64 -9.63 -19.38 -31.72
C ALA A 64 -9.10 -19.62 -30.30
N ALA A 65 -7.80 -19.87 -30.09
CA ALA A 65 -7.22 -20.06 -28.75
C ALA A 65 -7.35 -18.82 -27.85
N LEU A 66 -7.16 -17.62 -28.40
CA LEU A 66 -7.36 -16.36 -27.69
C LEU A 66 -8.84 -16.17 -27.31
N SER A 67 -9.75 -16.42 -28.26
CA SER A 67 -11.19 -16.37 -28.02
C SER A 67 -11.60 -17.37 -26.93
N MET A 68 -11.13 -18.62 -26.99
CA MET A 68 -11.37 -19.63 -25.94
C MET A 68 -10.85 -19.20 -24.57
N ARG A 69 -9.66 -18.57 -24.50
CA ARG A 69 -9.08 -18.09 -23.24
C ARG A 69 -9.90 -16.96 -22.62
N LEU A 70 -10.34 -15.99 -23.44
CA LEU A 70 -11.14 -14.84 -23.00
C LEU A 70 -12.57 -15.25 -22.65
N ARG A 71 -13.13 -16.24 -23.35
CA ARG A 71 -14.47 -16.80 -23.14
C ARG A 71 -14.48 -18.00 -22.19
N SER A 72 -13.45 -18.15 -21.35
CA SER A 72 -13.43 -19.23 -20.35
C SER A 72 -14.61 -19.08 -19.39
N ASN A 73 -15.35 -20.17 -19.20
CA ASN A 73 -16.48 -20.25 -18.28
C ASN A 73 -16.06 -20.58 -16.83
N ALA A 74 -14.76 -20.79 -16.58
CA ALA A 74 -14.27 -20.97 -15.23
C ALA A 74 -14.45 -19.68 -14.40
N ARG A 75 -14.80 -19.84 -13.13
CA ARG A 75 -14.81 -18.71 -12.18
C ARG A 75 -13.37 -18.26 -11.95
N ARG A 76 -13.19 -16.97 -11.65
CA ARG A 76 -11.85 -16.37 -11.53
C ARG A 76 -11.56 -16.05 -10.08
N VAL A 77 -10.34 -16.39 -9.66
CA VAL A 77 -9.82 -16.09 -8.33
C VAL A 77 -8.44 -15.46 -8.47
N VAL A 78 -8.20 -14.40 -7.72
CA VAL A 78 -6.86 -13.85 -7.54
C VAL A 78 -6.29 -14.42 -6.24
N VAL A 79 -5.11 -15.03 -6.33
CA VAL A 79 -4.35 -15.48 -5.16
C VAL A 79 -3.04 -14.71 -5.14
N LYS A 80 -2.80 -13.95 -4.06
CA LYS A 80 -1.51 -13.34 -3.75
C LYS A 80 -0.87 -14.15 -2.62
N ALA A 81 0.41 -14.45 -2.74
CA ALA A 81 1.14 -15.23 -1.76
C ALA A 81 2.45 -14.54 -1.39
N ARG A 82 2.80 -14.54 -0.11
CA ARG A 82 4.09 -14.07 0.39
C ARG A 82 4.66 -15.05 1.40
N VAL A 83 5.93 -15.36 1.25
CA VAL A 83 6.73 -16.08 2.26
C VAL A 83 7.44 -15.06 3.13
N VAL A 84 7.16 -15.06 4.43
CA VAL A 84 7.73 -14.11 5.39
C VAL A 84 8.68 -14.88 6.30
N ARG A 85 9.95 -14.44 6.35
CA ARG A 85 10.96 -15.06 7.22
C ARG A 85 10.91 -14.41 8.60
N GLN A 86 10.94 -15.22 9.65
CA GLN A 86 10.90 -14.74 11.03
C GLN A 86 12.29 -14.52 11.64
N GLN A 87 13.36 -15.01 11.00
CA GLN A 87 14.73 -14.86 11.46
C GLN A 87 15.68 -14.31 10.38
N GLY A 88 16.78 -13.68 10.82
CA GLY A 88 17.90 -13.23 9.98
C GLY A 88 17.82 -11.79 9.44
N ALA A 89 18.85 -11.36 8.72
CA ALA A 89 19.03 -9.97 8.24
C ALA A 89 17.96 -9.46 7.25
N ARG A 90 17.02 -10.32 6.82
CA ARG A 90 15.86 -9.98 5.98
C ARG A 90 14.55 -9.92 6.77
N PHE A 91 14.58 -10.01 8.09
CA PHE A 91 13.44 -9.71 8.95
C PHE A 91 13.07 -8.23 8.79
N ARG A 92 12.05 -7.95 7.97
CA ARG A 92 11.57 -6.60 7.63
C ARG A 92 10.05 -6.49 7.67
N SER A 93 9.36 -7.47 8.26
CA SER A 93 7.91 -7.43 8.41
C SER A 93 7.56 -7.02 9.83
N ALA A 94 6.50 -6.22 9.98
CA ALA A 94 5.86 -6.01 11.28
C ALA A 94 5.69 -7.35 12.02
N PRO A 95 5.91 -7.40 13.35
CA PRO A 95 5.73 -8.60 14.15
C PRO A 95 4.38 -9.28 13.85
N LEU A 96 4.34 -10.61 13.77
CA LEU A 96 3.13 -11.36 13.39
C LEU A 96 1.90 -10.95 14.21
N ALA A 97 2.07 -10.74 15.53
CA ALA A 97 1.02 -10.23 16.41
C ALA A 97 0.41 -8.92 15.94
N ARG A 98 1.24 -7.97 15.47
CA ARG A 98 0.79 -6.65 15.01
C ARG A 98 0.07 -6.74 13.67
N HIS A 99 0.56 -7.61 12.78
CA HIS A 99 -0.13 -7.89 11.53
C HIS A 99 -1.52 -8.51 11.78
N ILE A 100 -1.62 -9.48 12.68
CA ILE A 100 -2.91 -10.08 13.09
C ILE A 100 -3.83 -9.02 13.71
N ALA A 101 -3.31 -8.18 14.61
CA ALA A 101 -4.10 -7.11 15.23
C ALA A 101 -4.67 -6.14 14.19
N TYR A 102 -3.90 -5.82 13.14
CA TYR A 102 -4.38 -5.00 12.03
C TYR A 102 -5.48 -5.71 11.22
N LEU A 103 -5.28 -6.98 10.86
CA LEU A 103 -6.28 -7.74 10.09
C LEU A 103 -7.62 -7.88 10.83
N ARG A 104 -7.60 -7.83 12.17
CA ARG A 104 -8.77 -7.92 13.04
C ARG A 104 -9.43 -6.57 13.36
N ARG A 105 -9.09 -5.48 12.66
CA ARG A 105 -9.67 -4.15 12.98
C ARG A 105 -11.19 -4.13 12.75
N GLU A 106 -11.86 -3.16 13.38
CA GLU A 106 -13.30 -2.93 13.16
C GLU A 106 -13.57 -2.42 11.75
N GLY A 107 -14.79 -2.63 11.26
CA GLY A 107 -15.20 -2.20 9.93
C GLY A 107 -14.60 -3.02 8.79
N VAL A 108 -14.14 -4.26 9.05
CA VAL A 108 -13.66 -5.19 8.00
C VAL A 108 -14.61 -6.34 7.72
N THR A 109 -15.55 -6.64 8.60
CA THR A 109 -16.52 -7.74 8.40
C THR A 109 -17.78 -7.25 7.69
N ARG A 110 -18.62 -8.17 7.20
CA ARG A 110 -19.87 -7.86 6.50
C ARG A 110 -20.81 -6.96 7.32
N ASP A 111 -20.80 -7.13 8.64
CA ASP A 111 -21.67 -6.40 9.58
C ASP A 111 -20.94 -5.20 10.23
N GLY A 112 -19.72 -4.89 9.80
CA GLY A 112 -18.90 -3.79 10.35
C GLY A 112 -18.28 -4.09 11.72
N ALA A 113 -18.58 -5.23 12.32
CA ALA A 113 -18.00 -5.70 13.58
C ALA A 113 -16.50 -6.02 13.45
N LYS A 114 -15.84 -6.20 14.59
CA LYS A 114 -14.45 -6.63 14.68
C LYS A 114 -14.27 -8.01 14.04
N ALA A 115 -13.23 -8.18 13.22
CA ALA A 115 -12.95 -9.47 12.61
C ALA A 115 -12.47 -10.50 13.64
N HIS A 116 -13.07 -11.68 13.59
CA HIS A 116 -12.65 -12.87 14.32
C HIS A 116 -11.77 -13.72 13.42
N LEU A 117 -10.69 -14.26 13.98
CA LEU A 117 -9.92 -15.28 13.27
C LEU A 117 -10.70 -16.58 13.30
N PHE A 118 -10.64 -17.32 12.21
CA PHE A 118 -11.14 -18.70 12.15
C PHE A 118 -10.01 -19.64 11.76
N ASP A 119 -10.19 -20.93 12.01
CA ASP A 119 -9.27 -21.98 11.60
C ASP A 119 -10.04 -23.17 11.00
N ALA A 120 -9.38 -24.31 10.88
CA ALA A 120 -9.98 -25.53 10.31
C ALA A 120 -11.21 -26.02 11.08
N GLY A 121 -11.32 -25.77 12.39
CA GLY A 121 -12.38 -26.32 13.24
C GLY A 121 -13.17 -25.30 14.07
N SER A 122 -12.72 -24.05 14.14
CA SER A 122 -13.33 -22.99 14.95
C SER A 122 -13.52 -21.69 14.15
N ASP A 123 -14.53 -20.91 14.54
CA ASP A 123 -14.75 -19.52 14.10
C ASP A 123 -14.12 -18.48 15.03
N GLU A 124 -13.49 -18.93 16.12
CA GLU A 124 -12.83 -18.11 17.13
C GLU A 124 -11.42 -18.62 17.45
N ALA A 125 -10.54 -18.59 16.45
CA ALA A 125 -9.15 -18.98 16.63
C ALA A 125 -8.39 -17.97 17.51
N ASP A 126 -7.59 -18.48 18.46
CA ASP A 126 -6.79 -17.65 19.35
C ASP A 126 -5.54 -17.09 18.65
N SER A 127 -5.56 -15.78 18.42
CA SER A 127 -4.45 -15.02 17.84
C SER A 127 -3.13 -15.13 18.62
N LYS A 128 -3.19 -15.16 19.96
CA LYS A 128 -2.00 -15.21 20.81
C LYS A 128 -1.38 -16.60 20.74
N ALA A 129 -2.20 -17.64 20.91
CA ALA A 129 -1.75 -19.03 20.80
C ALA A 129 -1.14 -19.32 19.42
N PHE A 130 -1.75 -18.83 18.33
CA PHE A 130 -1.19 -18.98 16.98
C PHE A 130 0.17 -18.26 16.85
N THR A 131 0.28 -17.04 17.36
CA THR A 131 1.54 -16.26 17.31
C THR A 131 2.66 -16.96 18.10
N GLU A 132 2.35 -17.52 19.27
CA GLU A 132 3.31 -18.27 20.08
C GLU A 132 3.80 -19.52 19.36
N ARG A 133 2.90 -20.28 18.72
CA ARG A 133 3.30 -21.44 17.89
C ARG A 133 4.19 -21.04 16.72
N CYS A 134 3.99 -19.86 16.15
CA CYS A 134 4.78 -19.35 15.03
C CYS A 134 6.15 -18.78 15.44
N ALA A 135 6.44 -18.60 16.74
CA ALA A 135 7.57 -17.79 17.18
C ALA A 135 8.94 -18.32 16.73
N ASP A 136 9.09 -19.64 16.70
CA ASP A 136 10.33 -20.33 16.33
C ASP A 136 10.34 -20.81 14.87
N ASP A 137 9.26 -20.60 14.11
CA ASP A 137 9.18 -21.00 12.71
C ASP A 137 10.18 -20.22 11.87
N ARG A 138 10.91 -20.90 10.97
CA ARG A 138 11.82 -20.23 10.03
C ARG A 138 11.12 -19.17 9.18
N HIS A 139 9.91 -19.50 8.73
CA HIS A 139 9.06 -18.65 7.92
C HIS A 139 7.58 -18.98 8.16
N HIS A 140 6.70 -18.09 7.74
CA HIS A 140 5.27 -18.37 7.57
C HIS A 140 4.82 -17.88 6.20
N PHE A 141 3.65 -18.34 5.77
CA PHE A 141 3.01 -17.94 4.53
C PHE A 141 1.86 -17.00 4.83
N ARG A 142 1.70 -16.00 3.97
CA ARG A 142 0.54 -15.11 3.94
C ARG A 142 -0.11 -15.24 2.58
N PHE A 143 -1.38 -15.59 2.55
CA PHE A 143 -2.18 -15.63 1.32
C PHE A 143 -3.31 -14.61 1.40
N ILE A 144 -3.60 -13.99 0.27
CA ILE A 144 -4.85 -13.27 0.04
C ILE A 144 -5.55 -13.99 -1.11
N VAL A 145 -6.76 -14.48 -0.85
CA VAL A 145 -7.61 -15.17 -1.82
C VAL A 145 -8.83 -14.31 -2.08
N SER A 146 -8.97 -13.84 -3.32
CA SER A 146 -10.03 -12.92 -3.75
C SER A 146 -10.78 -13.50 -4.94
N PRO A 147 -11.90 -14.21 -4.72
CA PRO A 147 -12.83 -14.57 -5.79
C PRO A 147 -13.40 -13.32 -6.45
N GLU A 148 -13.50 -13.29 -7.78
CA GLU A 148 -14.10 -12.15 -8.52
C GLU A 148 -15.57 -11.95 -8.12
N ASP A 149 -16.26 -13.06 -7.84
CA ASP A 149 -17.69 -13.10 -7.51
C ASP A 149 -17.95 -13.27 -5.99
N ALA A 150 -16.99 -12.92 -5.14
CA ALA A 150 -17.03 -13.20 -3.69
C ALA A 150 -18.30 -12.69 -2.99
N ALA A 151 -18.85 -11.55 -3.42
CA ALA A 151 -20.06 -10.97 -2.84
C ALA A 151 -21.33 -11.84 -3.04
N ARG A 152 -21.30 -12.79 -3.98
CA ARG A 152 -22.41 -13.73 -4.23
C ARG A 152 -22.22 -15.07 -3.53
N MET A 153 -21.05 -15.31 -2.94
CA MET A 153 -20.77 -16.52 -2.19
C MET A 153 -21.47 -16.45 -0.83
N GLU A 154 -22.01 -17.59 -0.38
CA GLU A 154 -22.77 -17.65 0.86
C GLU A 154 -21.84 -17.66 2.08
N ASP A 155 -20.78 -18.48 2.01
CA ASP A 155 -19.84 -18.71 3.10
C ASP A 155 -18.38 -18.67 2.63
N LEU A 156 -17.76 -17.49 2.74
CA LEU A 156 -16.33 -17.32 2.47
C LEU A 156 -15.44 -18.12 3.41
N ARG A 157 -15.84 -18.33 4.68
CA ARG A 157 -15.03 -19.09 5.65
C ARG A 157 -15.04 -20.57 5.33
N GLY A 158 -16.21 -21.11 5.01
CA GLY A 158 -16.38 -22.47 4.49
C GLY A 158 -15.56 -22.70 3.23
N PHE A 159 -15.62 -21.78 2.26
CA PHE A 159 -14.76 -21.81 1.07
C PHE A 159 -13.27 -21.87 1.42
N ALA A 160 -12.78 -21.06 2.37
CA ALA A 160 -11.39 -21.11 2.79
C ALA A 160 -11.01 -22.45 3.46
N ARG A 161 -11.89 -23.01 4.30
CA ARG A 161 -11.65 -24.33 4.92
C ARG A 161 -11.52 -25.42 3.86
N ASP A 162 -12.41 -25.43 2.88
CA ASP A 162 -12.38 -26.36 1.76
C ASP A 162 -11.11 -26.22 0.91
N LEU A 163 -10.70 -24.98 0.62
CA LEU A 163 -9.46 -24.69 -0.10
C LEU A 163 -8.22 -25.16 0.67
N MET A 164 -8.20 -24.95 1.99
CA MET A 164 -7.10 -25.41 2.84
C MET A 164 -7.05 -26.94 2.94
N GLN A 165 -8.20 -27.62 2.92
CA GLN A 165 -8.25 -29.09 2.83
C GLN A 165 -7.77 -29.62 1.47
N ASP A 166 -8.08 -28.94 0.35
CA ASP A 166 -7.50 -29.26 -0.95
C ASP A 166 -5.96 -29.14 -0.89
N MET A 167 -5.48 -28.07 -0.26
CA MET A 167 -4.07 -27.82 -0.10
C MET A 167 -3.37 -28.87 0.78
N GLU A 168 -3.99 -29.31 1.88
CA GLU A 168 -3.47 -30.44 2.68
C GLU A 168 -3.32 -31.71 1.85
N ARG A 169 -4.33 -32.04 1.02
CA ARG A 169 -4.29 -33.22 0.15
C ARG A 169 -3.22 -33.12 -0.92
N ASP A 170 -3.12 -31.97 -1.56
CA ASP A 170 -2.16 -31.72 -2.64
C ASP A 170 -0.71 -31.73 -2.13
N LEU A 171 -0.48 -31.23 -0.91
CA LEU A 171 0.85 -31.18 -0.28
C LEU A 171 1.22 -32.43 0.50
N GLY A 172 0.23 -33.26 0.88
CA GLY A 172 0.44 -34.48 1.64
C GLY A 172 0.86 -34.26 3.09
N THR A 173 0.46 -33.14 3.70
CA THR A 173 0.75 -32.78 5.10
C THR A 173 -0.42 -32.01 5.70
N LYS A 174 -0.62 -32.11 7.00
CA LYS A 174 -1.51 -31.19 7.74
C LYS A 174 -0.94 -29.79 7.81
N LEU A 175 -1.83 -28.80 7.84
CA LEU A 175 -1.50 -27.37 7.82
C LEU A 175 -2.08 -26.68 9.06
N ASP A 176 -1.24 -25.95 9.80
CA ASP A 176 -1.65 -25.07 10.90
C ASP A 176 -1.80 -23.64 10.35
N TRP A 177 -3.03 -23.13 10.35
CA TRP A 177 -3.38 -21.85 9.74
C TRP A 177 -4.51 -21.15 10.50
N VAL A 178 -4.56 -19.83 10.35
CA VAL A 178 -5.70 -18.99 10.75
C VAL A 178 -6.10 -18.10 9.58
N GLY A 179 -7.39 -17.85 9.45
CA GLY A 179 -7.99 -17.04 8.40
C GLY A 179 -8.80 -15.87 8.96
N VAL A 180 -9.03 -14.88 8.10
CA VAL A 180 -9.98 -13.78 8.35
C VAL A 180 -10.52 -13.28 7.03
N ASP A 181 -11.83 -13.10 6.95
CA ASP A 181 -12.52 -12.56 5.79
C ASP A 181 -12.75 -11.05 5.93
N HIS A 182 -12.51 -10.31 4.85
CA HIS A 182 -12.67 -8.86 4.74
C HIS A 182 -13.72 -8.53 3.67
N TRP A 183 -14.68 -7.66 4.02
CA TRP A 183 -15.82 -7.22 3.23
C TRP A 183 -15.85 -5.71 2.98
N ASN A 184 -14.87 -4.98 3.52
CA ASN A 184 -14.81 -3.51 3.50
C ASN A 184 -14.06 -2.93 2.28
N THR A 185 -13.70 -3.78 1.34
CA THR A 185 -13.13 -3.41 0.05
C THR A 185 -14.15 -3.66 -1.06
N ASP A 186 -13.96 -3.02 -2.22
CA ASP A 186 -14.83 -3.20 -3.39
C ASP A 186 -15.04 -4.69 -3.77
N ASN A 187 -14.11 -5.58 -3.40
CA ASN A 187 -14.25 -7.03 -3.53
C ASN A 187 -13.94 -7.74 -2.20
N PRO A 188 -14.88 -8.51 -1.63
CA PRO A 188 -14.61 -9.33 -0.46
C PRO A 188 -13.48 -10.34 -0.70
N HIS A 189 -12.65 -10.57 0.30
CA HIS A 189 -11.47 -11.44 0.17
C HIS A 189 -11.07 -12.04 1.51
N ILE A 190 -10.21 -13.06 1.47
CA ILE A 190 -9.79 -13.82 2.64
C ILE A 190 -8.28 -13.73 2.80
N HIS A 191 -7.85 -13.38 4.00
CA HIS A 191 -6.47 -13.51 4.44
C HIS A 191 -6.27 -14.86 5.11
N ILE A 192 -5.21 -15.57 4.73
CA ILE A 192 -4.82 -16.84 5.35
C ILE A 192 -3.36 -16.72 5.79
N LEU A 193 -3.14 -16.88 7.09
CA LEU A 193 -1.82 -16.99 7.71
C LEU A 193 -1.57 -18.47 8.00
N MET A 194 -0.54 -19.04 7.39
CA MET A 194 -0.22 -20.46 7.51
C MET A 194 1.22 -20.62 7.98
N ARG A 195 1.45 -21.49 8.95
CA ARG A 195 2.79 -21.79 9.45
C ARG A 195 3.69 -22.37 8.37
N GLY A 196 4.99 -22.15 8.53
CA GLY A 196 5.99 -22.68 7.61
C GLY A 196 6.53 -24.05 8.03
N VAL A 197 5.75 -24.82 8.79
CA VAL A 197 6.14 -26.09 9.39
C VAL A 197 5.10 -27.16 9.00
N ALA A 198 5.59 -28.32 8.57
CA ALA A 198 4.78 -29.49 8.24
C ALA A 198 4.42 -30.30 9.48
N ASP A 199 3.53 -31.28 9.34
CA ASP A 199 3.08 -32.13 10.46
C ASP A 199 4.18 -33.06 11.03
N ASP A 200 5.25 -33.29 10.26
CA ASP A 200 6.47 -33.97 10.70
C ASP A 200 7.44 -33.04 11.48
N GLY A 201 7.05 -31.78 11.70
CA GLY A 201 7.83 -30.77 12.41
C GLY A 201 8.95 -30.12 11.58
N LYS A 202 9.12 -30.49 10.30
CA LYS A 202 10.13 -29.89 9.42
C LYS A 202 9.61 -28.65 8.72
N ASP A 203 10.54 -27.87 8.16
CA ASP A 203 10.20 -26.71 7.34
C ASP A 203 9.35 -27.11 6.11
N LEU A 204 8.15 -26.55 6.02
CA LEU A 204 7.26 -26.69 4.87
C LEU A 204 7.80 -25.89 3.68
N VAL A 205 8.13 -26.59 2.59
CA VAL A 205 8.59 -26.00 1.33
C VAL A 205 7.61 -26.34 0.22
N ILE A 206 6.93 -25.31 -0.30
CA ILE A 206 5.91 -25.46 -1.33
C ILE A 206 6.49 -25.13 -2.70
N SER A 207 6.18 -25.96 -3.70
CA SER A 207 6.57 -25.72 -5.10
C SER A 207 6.12 -24.35 -5.58
N ARG A 208 7.02 -23.63 -6.27
CA ARG A 208 6.68 -22.34 -6.88
C ARG A 208 5.50 -22.46 -7.84
N ALA A 209 5.39 -23.56 -8.58
CA ALA A 209 4.29 -23.77 -9.54
C ALA A 209 2.93 -23.90 -8.82
N TYR A 210 2.92 -24.57 -7.66
CA TYR A 210 1.73 -24.71 -6.84
C TYR A 210 1.30 -23.35 -6.27
N ILE A 211 2.23 -22.57 -5.70
CA ILE A 211 1.94 -21.21 -5.19
C ILE A 211 1.48 -20.29 -6.32
N SER A 212 2.16 -20.32 -7.48
CA SER A 212 1.90 -19.37 -8.55
C SER A 212 0.64 -19.67 -9.36
N GLN A 213 0.20 -20.94 -9.38
CA GLN A 213 -0.90 -21.39 -10.23
C GLN A 213 -1.80 -22.43 -9.54
N GLY A 214 -1.24 -23.52 -9.00
CA GLY A 214 -2.03 -24.63 -8.44
C GLY A 214 -3.08 -24.22 -7.39
N LEU A 215 -2.70 -23.40 -6.41
CA LEU A 215 -3.65 -22.91 -5.40
C LEU A 215 -4.76 -22.04 -5.99
N ARG A 216 -4.45 -21.26 -7.04
CA ARG A 216 -5.45 -20.46 -7.76
C ARG A 216 -6.43 -21.34 -8.51
N ASP A 217 -5.94 -22.40 -9.14
CA ASP A 217 -6.77 -23.34 -9.90
C ASP A 217 -7.73 -24.08 -8.94
N ARG A 218 -7.24 -24.55 -7.78
CA ARG A 218 -8.07 -25.11 -6.71
C ARG A 218 -9.16 -24.14 -6.23
N ALA A 219 -8.76 -22.90 -5.97
CA ALA A 219 -9.71 -21.88 -5.56
C ALA A 219 -10.77 -21.62 -6.64
N ALA A 220 -10.38 -21.56 -7.92
CA ALA A 220 -11.31 -21.39 -9.03
C ALA A 220 -12.27 -22.58 -9.17
N GLU A 221 -11.78 -23.82 -9.03
CA GLU A 221 -12.60 -25.03 -9.01
C GLU A 221 -13.69 -24.94 -7.93
N ARG A 222 -13.31 -24.54 -6.70
CA ARG A 222 -14.25 -24.39 -5.58
C ARG A 222 -15.32 -23.33 -5.82
N VAL A 223 -14.93 -22.14 -6.31
CA VAL A 223 -15.91 -21.09 -6.65
C VAL A 223 -16.83 -21.54 -7.78
N THR A 224 -16.33 -22.31 -8.75
CA THR A 224 -17.15 -22.89 -9.82
C THR A 224 -18.10 -23.98 -9.31
N LEU A 225 -17.73 -24.76 -8.30
CA LEU A 225 -18.63 -25.73 -7.68
C LEU A 225 -19.80 -25.05 -6.96
N GLU A 226 -19.54 -23.94 -6.27
CA GLU A 226 -20.58 -23.19 -5.53
C GLU A 226 -21.48 -22.36 -6.46
N LEU A 227 -20.89 -21.54 -7.33
CA LEU A 227 -21.64 -20.56 -8.14
C LEU A 227 -21.94 -21.03 -9.56
N GLY A 228 -21.54 -22.26 -9.90
CA GLY A 228 -21.56 -22.76 -11.28
C GLY A 228 -20.54 -22.07 -12.21
N PRO A 229 -20.42 -22.54 -13.46
CA PRO A 229 -19.64 -21.87 -14.48
C PRO A 229 -20.24 -20.50 -14.85
N ARG A 230 -19.40 -19.58 -15.33
CA ARG A 230 -19.84 -18.30 -15.87
C ARG A 230 -20.66 -18.53 -17.14
N SER A 231 -21.82 -17.89 -17.21
CA SER A 231 -22.65 -17.82 -18.41
C SER A 231 -21.99 -16.97 -19.51
N GLU A 232 -22.38 -17.19 -20.77
CA GLU A 232 -21.91 -16.38 -21.89
C GLU A 232 -22.24 -14.89 -21.72
N GLN A 233 -23.38 -14.59 -21.10
CA GLN A 233 -23.79 -13.21 -20.81
C GLN A 233 -22.88 -12.56 -19.77
N GLU A 234 -22.56 -13.25 -18.66
CA GLU A 234 -21.59 -12.75 -17.66
C GLU A 234 -20.21 -12.51 -18.27
N ILE A 235 -19.75 -13.41 -19.15
CA ILE A 235 -18.46 -13.28 -19.85
C ILE A 235 -18.47 -12.04 -20.75
N ARG A 236 -19.52 -11.87 -21.56
CA ARG A 236 -19.65 -10.73 -22.48
C ARG A 236 -19.68 -9.40 -21.72
N THR A 237 -20.54 -9.28 -20.71
CA THR A 237 -20.65 -8.05 -19.90
C THR A 237 -19.33 -7.70 -19.21
N ALA A 238 -18.59 -8.68 -18.70
CA ALA A 238 -17.28 -8.44 -18.10
C ALA A 238 -16.26 -7.91 -19.12
N LEU A 239 -16.19 -8.51 -20.32
CA LEU A 239 -15.28 -8.06 -21.37
C LEU A 239 -15.66 -6.68 -21.92
N GLU A 240 -16.95 -6.37 -22.04
CA GLU A 240 -17.41 -5.03 -22.43
C GLU A 240 -17.02 -3.96 -21.41
N THR A 241 -17.11 -4.29 -20.12
CA THR A 241 -16.67 -3.41 -19.03
C THR A 241 -15.16 -3.16 -19.08
N GLU A 242 -14.35 -4.16 -19.46
CA GLU A 242 -12.89 -4.02 -19.60
C GLU A 242 -12.47 -2.98 -20.66
N ILE A 243 -13.33 -2.68 -21.66
CA ILE A 243 -13.02 -1.67 -22.69
C ILE A 243 -12.70 -0.32 -22.05
N GLY A 244 -13.56 0.15 -21.15
CA GLY A 244 -13.48 1.48 -20.54
C GLY A 244 -12.55 1.56 -19.32
N ALA A 245 -12.02 0.44 -18.84
CA ALA A 245 -11.36 0.36 -17.54
C ALA A 245 -9.94 0.97 -17.53
N ASP A 246 -9.65 1.89 -16.62
CA ASP A 246 -8.33 2.52 -16.46
C ASP A 246 -7.36 1.64 -15.62
N ARG A 247 -7.30 0.35 -15.95
CA ARG A 247 -6.43 -0.66 -15.32
C ARG A 247 -5.99 -1.71 -16.34
N TRP A 248 -4.98 -2.52 -16.01
CA TRP A 248 -4.56 -3.64 -16.86
C TRP A 248 -5.61 -4.76 -16.87
N THR A 249 -6.01 -5.21 -18.06
CA THR A 249 -7.14 -6.11 -18.29
C THR A 249 -6.76 -7.35 -19.10
N SER A 250 -7.73 -8.25 -19.33
CA SER A 250 -7.53 -9.40 -20.23
C SER A 250 -7.44 -8.98 -21.69
N LEU A 251 -8.16 -7.93 -22.10
CA LEU A 251 -8.07 -7.33 -23.42
C LEU A 251 -6.68 -6.71 -23.67
N ASP A 252 -6.05 -6.09 -22.67
CA ASP A 252 -4.70 -5.54 -22.83
C ASP A 252 -3.64 -6.63 -23.05
N ARG A 253 -3.73 -7.75 -22.32
CA ARG A 253 -2.85 -8.91 -22.57
C ARG A 253 -3.06 -9.45 -23.99
N ALA A 254 -4.31 -9.52 -24.45
CA ALA A 254 -4.61 -9.96 -25.81
C ALA A 254 -4.01 -9.01 -26.87
N LEU A 255 -4.11 -7.70 -26.66
CA LEU A 255 -3.48 -6.70 -27.53
C LEU A 255 -1.95 -6.80 -27.51
N GLN A 256 -1.34 -7.00 -26.33
CA GLN A 256 0.10 -7.19 -26.19
C GLN A 256 0.57 -8.46 -26.90
N ASP A 257 -0.13 -9.58 -26.72
CA ASP A 257 0.14 -10.84 -27.41
C ASP A 257 0.14 -10.61 -28.95
N ILE A 258 -0.89 -9.94 -29.48
CA ILE A 258 -0.99 -9.59 -30.91
C ILE A 258 0.17 -8.68 -31.35
N SER A 259 0.51 -7.66 -30.54
CA SER A 259 1.59 -6.70 -30.83
C SER A 259 2.96 -7.39 -30.92
N ASP A 260 3.30 -8.20 -29.92
CA ASP A 260 4.58 -8.92 -29.82
C ASP A 260 4.80 -9.84 -31.03
N GLU A 261 3.72 -10.40 -31.55
CA GLU A 261 3.72 -11.29 -32.70
C GLU A 261 3.66 -10.53 -34.04
N GLY A 262 3.03 -9.35 -34.06
CA GLY A 262 2.88 -8.45 -35.21
C GLY A 262 4.06 -7.52 -35.46
N GLY A 263 5.19 -7.74 -34.79
CA GLY A 263 6.38 -6.89 -34.90
C GLY A 263 6.24 -5.53 -34.20
N GLY A 264 5.49 -5.49 -33.10
CA GLY A 264 5.22 -4.28 -32.31
C GLY A 264 3.99 -3.49 -32.76
N ILE A 265 3.16 -4.06 -33.65
CA ILE A 265 1.93 -3.43 -34.14
C ILE A 265 0.77 -4.38 -33.91
N VAL A 266 -0.25 -3.89 -33.21
CA VAL A 266 -1.56 -4.54 -33.17
C VAL A 266 -2.26 -4.27 -34.50
N ASP A 267 -2.45 -5.30 -35.32
CA ASP A 267 -3.22 -5.23 -36.56
C ASP A 267 -4.56 -5.95 -36.37
N LEU A 268 -5.64 -5.16 -36.27
CA LEU A 268 -7.02 -5.64 -36.09
C LEU A 268 -7.87 -5.43 -37.34
N ARG A 269 -7.27 -5.22 -38.52
CA ARG A 269 -8.00 -5.15 -39.77
C ARG A 269 -8.72 -6.48 -40.04
N PRO A 270 -9.92 -6.47 -40.64
CA PRO A 270 -10.62 -7.70 -41.00
C PRO A 270 -9.74 -8.59 -41.89
N GLY A 271 -9.44 -9.81 -41.46
CA GLY A 271 -8.71 -10.84 -42.21
C GLY A 271 -9.63 -11.91 -42.82
N ALA A 272 -9.13 -12.66 -43.82
CA ALA A 272 -9.89 -13.74 -44.46
C ALA A 272 -10.08 -14.95 -43.53
N GLY A 273 -11.33 -15.28 -43.22
CA GLY A 273 -11.81 -16.57 -42.68
C GLY A 273 -11.32 -16.95 -41.27
N GLY A 274 -12.24 -16.96 -40.29
CA GLY A 274 -12.00 -17.52 -38.94
C GLY A 274 -11.68 -16.51 -37.83
N GLU A 275 -11.87 -15.21 -38.08
CA GLU A 275 -11.83 -14.18 -37.04
C GLU A 275 -13.19 -14.05 -36.35
N ASP A 276 -13.17 -14.01 -35.01
CA ASP A 276 -14.33 -13.76 -34.16
C ASP A 276 -14.70 -12.26 -34.22
N PRO A 277 -15.82 -11.87 -34.87
CA PRO A 277 -16.16 -10.46 -35.08
C PRO A 277 -16.45 -9.71 -33.78
N GLU A 278 -17.00 -10.41 -32.79
CA GLU A 278 -17.32 -9.84 -31.48
C GLU A 278 -16.05 -9.54 -30.69
N LEU A 279 -15.11 -10.50 -30.65
CA LEU A 279 -13.80 -10.27 -30.03
C LEU A 279 -13.04 -9.13 -30.71
N ARG A 280 -13.07 -9.06 -32.04
CA ARG A 280 -12.43 -7.95 -32.79
C ARG A 280 -13.01 -6.60 -32.37
N ARG A 281 -14.34 -6.49 -32.21
CA ARG A 281 -14.99 -5.27 -31.73
C ARG A 281 -14.50 -4.86 -30.34
N LEU A 282 -14.39 -5.81 -29.41
CA LEU A 282 -13.88 -5.56 -28.06
C LEU A 282 -12.42 -5.04 -28.09
N LEU A 283 -11.55 -5.68 -28.87
CA LEU A 283 -10.14 -5.29 -29.00
C LEU A 283 -9.98 -3.92 -29.66
N VAL A 284 -10.77 -3.60 -30.68
CA VAL A 284 -10.78 -2.28 -31.33
C VAL A 284 -11.25 -1.19 -30.35
N GLY A 285 -12.32 -1.46 -29.60
CA GLY A 285 -12.82 -0.56 -28.56
C GLY A 285 -11.73 -0.30 -27.52
N ARG A 286 -11.06 -1.35 -27.04
CA ARG A 286 -9.98 -1.24 -26.06
C ARG A 286 -8.78 -0.47 -26.62
N ALA A 287 -8.32 -0.78 -27.83
CA ALA A 287 -7.21 -0.06 -28.46
C ALA A 287 -7.52 1.44 -28.65
N THR A 288 -8.77 1.78 -28.98
CA THR A 288 -9.22 3.18 -29.07
C THR A 288 -9.21 3.88 -27.71
N LYS A 289 -9.60 3.19 -26.62
CA LYS A 289 -9.46 3.72 -25.26
C LYS A 289 -7.99 3.97 -24.89
N LEU A 290 -7.11 3.01 -25.19
CA LEU A 290 -5.66 3.16 -24.94
C LEU A 290 -5.07 4.33 -25.73
N GLU A 291 -5.52 4.55 -26.96
CA GLU A 291 -5.17 5.73 -27.76
C GLU A 291 -5.62 7.04 -27.09
N GLY A 292 -6.86 7.10 -26.58
CA GLY A 292 -7.35 8.25 -25.83
C GLY A 292 -6.57 8.54 -24.54
N LEU A 293 -5.98 7.50 -23.92
CA LEU A 293 -5.07 7.62 -22.77
C LEU A 293 -3.63 7.96 -23.19
N GLY A 294 -3.35 8.06 -24.49
CA GLY A 294 -2.01 8.28 -25.02
C GLY A 294 -1.07 7.09 -24.80
N LEU A 295 -1.59 5.87 -24.66
CA LEU A 295 -0.84 4.63 -24.44
C LEU A 295 -0.69 3.75 -25.71
N ALA A 296 -1.36 4.16 -26.79
CA ALA A 296 -1.23 3.59 -28.12
C ALA A 296 -1.34 4.72 -29.15
N ASP A 297 -0.71 4.58 -30.31
CA ASP A 297 -0.81 5.57 -31.40
C ASP A 297 -1.50 4.93 -32.60
N ARG A 298 -2.41 5.63 -33.27
CA ARG A 298 -3.09 5.10 -34.46
C ARG A 298 -2.26 5.39 -35.71
N VAL A 299 -1.72 4.34 -36.33
CA VAL A 299 -0.88 4.43 -37.54
C VAL A 299 -1.60 4.06 -38.83
N GLY A 300 -2.85 3.60 -38.72
CA GLY A 300 -3.70 3.26 -39.85
C GLY A 300 -5.05 2.71 -39.40
N VAL A 301 -5.91 2.35 -40.36
CA VAL A 301 -7.22 1.76 -40.07
C VAL A 301 -7.01 0.47 -39.27
N ALA A 302 -7.55 0.46 -38.05
CA ALA A 302 -7.45 -0.66 -37.11
C ALA A 302 -6.02 -1.14 -36.80
N ARG A 303 -5.04 -0.21 -36.77
CA ARG A 303 -3.63 -0.53 -36.50
C ARG A 303 -3.04 0.38 -35.43
N TRP A 304 -2.49 -0.21 -34.38
CA TRP A 304 -1.92 0.51 -33.24
C TRP A 304 -0.58 -0.09 -32.80
N PRO A 305 0.55 0.64 -32.90
CA PRO A 305 1.67 0.45 -31.99
C PRO A 305 1.26 0.72 -30.55
N LEU A 306 1.63 -0.18 -29.64
CA LEU A 306 1.49 0.02 -28.20
C LEU A 306 2.74 0.72 -27.65
N LYS A 307 2.56 1.65 -26.72
CA LYS A 307 3.72 2.30 -26.09
C LYS A 307 4.45 1.35 -25.15
N PRO A 308 5.80 1.46 -25.04
CA PRO A 308 6.55 0.73 -24.02
C PRO A 308 6.04 1.04 -22.62
N GLY A 309 6.04 0.05 -21.73
CA GLY A 309 5.60 0.24 -20.34
C GLY A 309 4.08 0.33 -20.15
N LEU A 310 3.28 0.03 -21.18
CA LEU A 310 1.80 0.02 -21.13
C LEU A 310 1.24 -0.64 -19.85
N GLU A 311 1.71 -1.84 -19.53
CA GLU A 311 1.27 -2.57 -18.34
C GLU A 311 1.57 -1.82 -17.04
N THR A 312 2.78 -1.26 -16.92
CA THR A 312 3.18 -0.47 -15.74
C THR A 312 2.30 0.76 -15.60
N THR A 313 2.09 1.53 -16.68
CA THR A 313 1.29 2.76 -16.63
C THR A 313 -0.17 2.47 -16.28
N LEU A 314 -0.78 1.41 -16.82
CA LEU A 314 -2.16 1.03 -16.48
C LEU A 314 -2.28 0.51 -15.04
N ARG A 315 -1.23 -0.14 -14.50
CA ARG A 315 -1.18 -0.50 -13.08
C ARG A 315 -1.08 0.75 -12.20
N ASP A 316 -0.28 1.73 -12.59
CA ASP A 316 -0.15 3.00 -11.87
C ASP A 316 -1.47 3.80 -11.88
N PHE A 317 -2.22 3.79 -12.98
CA PHE A 317 -3.57 4.35 -13.04
C PHE A 317 -4.54 3.65 -12.09
N SER A 318 -4.52 2.32 -12.04
CA SER A 318 -5.33 1.56 -11.07
C SER A 318 -4.99 1.95 -9.63
N ILE A 319 -3.70 1.96 -9.28
CA ILE A 319 -3.23 2.32 -7.93
C ILE A 319 -3.66 3.75 -7.59
N ARG A 320 -3.48 4.70 -8.52
CA ARG A 320 -3.87 6.09 -8.30
C ARG A 320 -5.38 6.24 -8.12
N GLY A 321 -6.18 5.53 -8.92
CA GLY A 321 -7.63 5.49 -8.77
C GLY A 321 -8.07 4.96 -7.41
N ASP A 322 -7.43 3.89 -6.93
CA ASP A 322 -7.72 3.29 -5.62
C ASP A 322 -7.33 4.23 -4.46
N ILE A 323 -6.21 4.95 -4.59
CA ILE A 323 -5.80 6.00 -3.63
C ILE A 323 -6.82 7.14 -3.61
N ILE A 324 -7.26 7.63 -4.78
CA ILE A 324 -8.25 8.72 -4.86
C ILE A 324 -9.57 8.30 -4.19
N LYS A 325 -10.06 7.07 -4.44
CA LYS A 325 -11.23 6.52 -3.76
C LYS A 325 -11.04 6.48 -2.23
N THR A 326 -9.86 6.04 -1.79
CA THR A 326 -9.50 5.98 -0.37
C THR A 326 -9.54 7.36 0.27
N MET A 327 -8.90 8.35 -0.36
CA MET A 327 -8.90 9.74 0.11
C MET A 327 -10.31 10.33 0.12
N HIS A 328 -11.11 10.09 -0.92
CA HIS A 328 -12.49 10.55 -0.98
C HIS A 328 -13.31 9.99 0.19
N ARG A 329 -13.26 8.67 0.40
CA ARG A 329 -13.97 8.01 1.52
C ARG A 329 -13.52 8.56 2.88
N ALA A 330 -12.22 8.74 3.08
CA ALA A 330 -11.66 9.26 4.32
C ALA A 330 -12.16 10.69 4.63
N MET A 331 -12.36 11.51 3.59
CA MET A 331 -12.80 12.90 3.75
C MET A 331 -14.33 13.05 3.83
N SER A 332 -15.11 12.21 3.14
CA SER A 332 -16.59 12.29 3.13
C SER A 332 -17.24 12.05 4.51
N GLY A 333 -16.51 11.49 5.48
CA GLY A 333 -17.02 11.31 6.85
C GLY A 333 -17.33 12.62 7.60
N GLY A 334 -16.84 13.77 7.11
CA GLY A 334 -17.04 15.09 7.73
C GLY A 334 -18.19 15.94 7.15
N GLY A 335 -19.01 15.41 6.25
CA GLY A 335 -20.18 16.12 5.70
C GLY A 335 -19.89 17.18 4.62
N VAL A 336 -18.63 17.41 4.27
CA VAL A 336 -18.22 18.28 3.15
C VAL A 336 -17.68 17.42 2.01
N GLU A 337 -18.12 17.69 0.78
CA GLU A 337 -17.61 17.01 -0.41
C GLU A 337 -16.14 17.39 -0.62
N PRO A 338 -15.21 16.41 -0.67
CA PRO A 338 -13.78 16.71 -0.77
C PRO A 338 -13.42 17.31 -2.13
N ASP A 339 -12.64 18.39 -2.14
CA ASP A 339 -12.04 18.93 -3.36
C ASP A 339 -10.93 17.99 -3.87
N VAL A 340 -11.25 17.25 -4.93
CA VAL A 340 -10.33 16.31 -5.59
C VAL A 340 -9.12 17.04 -6.20
N ALA A 341 -9.25 18.30 -6.60
CA ALA A 341 -8.12 19.08 -7.11
C ALA A 341 -7.05 19.34 -6.04
N GLY A 342 -7.47 19.38 -4.77
CA GLY A 342 -6.61 19.50 -3.60
C GLY A 342 -5.83 18.23 -3.24
N PHE A 343 -6.06 17.09 -3.91
CA PHE A 343 -5.38 15.83 -3.57
C PHE A 343 -3.91 15.83 -4.00
N ALA A 344 -3.04 15.41 -3.08
CA ALA A 344 -1.61 15.25 -3.28
C ALA A 344 -1.20 13.82 -2.90
N ILE A 345 -0.76 13.03 -3.88
CA ILE A 345 -0.37 11.64 -3.69
C ILE A 345 1.15 11.54 -3.69
N HIS A 346 1.70 11.05 -2.58
CA HIS A 346 3.13 10.95 -2.34
C HIS A 346 3.58 9.50 -2.27
N GLY A 347 4.81 9.25 -2.75
CA GLY A 347 5.50 7.98 -2.59
C GLY A 347 6.11 7.84 -1.19
N GLU A 348 7.25 7.15 -1.11
CA GLU A 348 8.05 7.04 0.12
C GLU A 348 9.00 8.24 0.34
N THR A 349 9.05 9.16 -0.63
CA THR A 349 9.86 10.38 -0.58
C THR A 349 8.96 11.60 -0.64
N LEU A 350 9.23 12.58 0.21
CA LEU A 350 8.57 13.87 0.26
C LEU A 350 9.61 14.97 0.04
N ALA A 351 9.26 15.98 -0.76
CA ALA A 351 10.10 17.15 -0.96
C ALA A 351 10.04 18.06 0.28
N ASP A 352 8.84 18.32 0.78
CA ASP A 352 8.58 19.21 1.91
C ASP A 352 7.83 18.46 3.03
N PRO A 353 8.09 18.78 4.30
CA PRO A 353 7.31 18.26 5.43
C PRO A 353 5.85 18.67 5.33
N VAL A 354 4.95 17.70 5.44
CA VAL A 354 3.51 17.91 5.55
C VAL A 354 3.14 17.97 7.03
N ILE A 355 2.53 19.08 7.46
CA ILE A 355 1.93 19.25 8.78
C ILE A 355 0.42 19.32 8.61
N GLY A 356 -0.34 18.63 9.46
CA GLY A 356 -1.79 18.68 9.38
C GLY A 356 -2.50 17.72 10.32
N ARG A 357 -3.82 17.61 10.14
CA ARG A 357 -4.66 16.66 10.88
C ARG A 357 -4.57 15.27 10.25
N LEU A 358 -4.30 14.25 11.07
CA LEU A 358 -4.40 12.85 10.65
C LEU A 358 -5.87 12.49 10.41
N VAL A 359 -6.24 12.21 9.16
CA VAL A 359 -7.61 11.82 8.78
C VAL A 359 -7.76 10.30 8.87
N GLU A 360 -6.86 9.57 8.23
CA GLU A 360 -6.91 8.11 8.19
C GLU A 360 -5.50 7.52 8.19
N ARG A 361 -5.40 6.29 8.68
CA ARG A 361 -4.22 5.43 8.56
C ARG A 361 -4.65 4.04 8.12
N GLY A 362 -3.92 3.45 7.17
CA GLY A 362 -4.18 2.10 6.67
C GLY A 362 -2.93 1.38 6.16
N LEU A 363 -3.13 0.17 5.63
CA LEU A 363 -2.13 -0.60 4.90
C LEU A 363 -2.25 -0.34 3.40
N ASP A 364 -1.12 -0.06 2.77
CA ASP A 364 -0.97 0.08 1.31
C ASP A 364 -0.79 -1.30 0.65
N ASP A 365 0.04 -2.16 1.27
CA ASP A 365 0.21 -3.56 0.86
C ASP A 365 0.14 -4.44 2.11
N GLU A 366 -0.99 -5.12 2.27
CA GLU A 366 -1.30 -5.92 3.47
C GLU A 366 -0.34 -7.10 3.64
N LEU A 367 0.10 -7.70 2.54
CA LEU A 367 1.11 -8.77 2.60
C LEU A 367 2.45 -8.22 3.05
N LYS A 368 2.82 -7.00 2.59
CA LYS A 368 4.07 -6.35 2.95
C LYS A 368 4.10 -5.79 4.36
N GLY A 369 2.97 -5.27 4.82
CA GLY A 369 2.87 -4.46 6.03
C GLY A 369 3.24 -2.99 5.79
N SER A 370 3.35 -2.54 4.53
CA SER A 370 3.57 -1.12 4.23
C SER A 370 2.29 -0.35 4.53
N GLY A 371 2.45 0.81 5.15
CA GLY A 371 1.35 1.66 5.59
C GLY A 371 1.13 2.85 4.67
N TYR A 372 -0.01 3.50 4.83
CA TYR A 372 -0.24 4.86 4.36
C TYR A 372 -0.95 5.68 5.43
N VAL A 373 -0.89 6.99 5.27
CA VAL A 373 -1.70 7.95 6.03
C VAL A 373 -2.32 8.97 5.09
N VAL A 374 -3.50 9.45 5.46
CA VAL A 374 -4.18 10.58 4.85
C VAL A 374 -4.12 11.75 5.82
N ILE A 375 -3.55 12.88 5.39
CA ILE A 375 -3.37 14.08 6.20
C ILE A 375 -4.09 15.24 5.53
N ALA A 376 -4.99 15.91 6.26
CA ALA A 376 -5.51 17.21 5.85
C ALA A 376 -4.47 18.27 6.23
N GLY A 377 -3.74 18.77 5.23
CA GLY A 377 -2.57 19.63 5.40
C GLY A 377 -2.93 21.07 5.72
N THR A 378 -2.06 21.75 6.48
CA THR A 378 -2.19 23.19 6.73
C THR A 378 -2.01 24.03 5.46
N ASP A 379 -1.44 23.45 4.41
CA ASP A 379 -1.34 23.99 3.06
C ASP A 379 -2.66 23.92 2.26
N GLY A 380 -3.74 23.43 2.89
CA GLY A 380 -5.07 23.32 2.30
C GLY A 380 -5.27 22.11 1.39
N ARG A 381 -4.24 21.28 1.23
CA ARG A 381 -4.30 20.05 0.41
C ARG A 381 -4.59 18.84 1.28
N THR A 382 -5.09 17.77 0.65
CA THR A 382 -5.21 16.45 1.29
C THR A 382 -4.08 15.57 0.79
N HIS A 383 -3.25 15.07 1.68
CA HIS A 383 -2.06 14.29 1.33
C HIS A 383 -2.27 12.82 1.61
N HIS A 384 -2.01 11.96 0.62
CA HIS A 384 -1.82 10.53 0.83
C HIS A 384 -0.33 10.22 0.80
N VAL A 385 0.21 9.71 1.89
CA VAL A 385 1.65 9.45 2.06
C VAL A 385 1.88 7.98 2.35
N ARG A 386 2.77 7.33 1.59
CA ARG A 386 3.12 5.91 1.78
C ARG A 386 4.37 5.74 2.63
N PHE A 387 4.33 4.69 3.45
CA PHE A 387 5.42 4.31 4.35
C PHE A 387 5.80 2.85 4.09
N PRO A 388 7.10 2.53 4.06
CA PRO A 388 7.54 1.15 3.81
C PRO A 388 7.13 0.18 4.92
N ASP A 389 6.81 0.69 6.10
CA ASP A 389 6.31 -0.06 7.26
C ASP A 389 5.24 0.77 7.98
N LEU A 390 4.12 0.14 8.35
CA LEU A 390 3.06 0.74 9.15
C LEU A 390 3.59 1.30 10.48
N ASP A 391 4.66 0.74 11.04
CA ASP A 391 5.22 1.20 12.32
C ASP A 391 5.83 2.61 12.25
N LEU A 392 6.21 3.05 11.04
CA LEU A 392 6.73 4.38 10.79
C LEU A 392 5.63 5.46 10.80
N THR A 393 4.35 5.07 10.81
CA THR A 393 3.21 5.99 10.91
C THR A 393 2.90 6.39 12.35
N GLY A 394 3.65 5.90 13.33
CA GLY A 394 3.42 6.17 14.75
C GLY A 394 2.11 5.55 15.27
N ASP A 395 1.64 6.06 16.40
CA ASP A 395 0.43 5.62 17.08
C ASP A 395 -0.58 6.77 17.32
N ALA A 396 -0.39 7.88 16.59
CA ALA A 396 -1.33 9.00 16.59
C ALA A 396 -2.75 8.53 16.27
N LYS A 397 -3.72 9.05 17.01
CA LYS A 397 -5.15 8.81 16.76
C LYS A 397 -5.62 9.67 15.59
N THR A 398 -6.66 9.22 14.90
CA THR A 398 -7.39 10.08 13.94
C THR A 398 -7.82 11.37 14.64
N GLY A 399 -7.64 12.50 13.97
CA GLY A 399 -7.89 13.84 14.48
C GLY A 399 -6.67 14.53 15.12
N ALA A 400 -5.63 13.78 15.49
CA ALA A 400 -4.38 14.33 16.02
C ALA A 400 -3.65 15.21 14.99
N ILE A 401 -2.84 16.16 15.47
CA ILE A 401 -1.95 16.94 14.60
C ILE A 401 -0.64 16.18 14.43
N VAL A 402 -0.25 15.97 13.19
CA VAL A 402 0.91 15.17 12.81
C VAL A 402 1.81 15.92 11.84
N GLU A 403 3.06 15.49 11.76
CA GLU A 403 4.05 15.99 10.81
C GLU A 403 4.84 14.85 10.20
N THR A 404 5.00 14.87 8.89
CA THR A 404 5.91 13.96 8.20
C THR A 404 7.35 14.44 8.37
N ARG A 405 8.25 13.56 8.82
CA ARG A 405 9.67 13.87 9.00
C ARG A 405 10.55 12.88 8.27
N THR A 406 11.56 13.42 7.61
CA THR A 406 12.65 12.64 7.02
C THR A 406 13.82 12.61 8.00
N TRP A 407 14.40 11.43 8.20
CA TRP A 407 15.62 11.23 8.99
C TRP A 407 16.52 10.22 8.30
N GLU A 408 17.80 10.24 8.61
CA GLU A 408 18.77 9.30 8.06
C GLU A 408 19.01 8.15 9.05
N ASP A 409 18.82 6.92 8.59
CA ASP A 409 19.09 5.75 9.41
C ASP A 409 20.58 5.46 9.58
N ALA A 410 20.94 4.57 10.52
CA ALA A 410 22.34 4.24 10.80
C ALA A 410 23.12 3.68 9.59
N LYS A 411 22.45 3.38 8.47
CA LYS A 411 23.04 2.91 7.22
C LYS A 411 23.07 4.00 6.13
N GLY A 412 22.78 5.25 6.49
CA GLY A 412 22.73 6.36 5.56
C GLY A 412 21.50 6.39 4.66
N THR A 413 20.47 5.58 4.97
CA THR A 413 19.25 5.56 4.15
C THR A 413 18.25 6.57 4.72
N GLN A 414 17.76 7.48 3.88
CA GLN A 414 16.67 8.37 4.27
C GLN A 414 15.38 7.57 4.52
N ARG A 415 14.72 7.88 5.63
CA ARG A 415 13.50 7.25 6.08
C ARG A 415 12.47 8.32 6.39
N LEU A 416 11.24 8.05 5.96
CA LEU A 416 10.08 8.85 6.32
C LEU A 416 9.43 8.28 7.57
N SER A 417 9.02 9.16 8.48
CA SER A 417 8.28 8.83 9.69
C SER A 417 7.19 9.87 9.95
N LEU A 418 6.14 9.47 10.66
CA LEU A 418 5.10 10.37 11.13
C LEU A 418 5.35 10.71 12.60
N ALA A 419 5.49 11.99 12.91
CA ALA A 419 5.64 12.49 14.26
C ALA A 419 4.32 13.12 14.73
N THR A 420 3.86 12.74 15.92
CA THR A 420 2.74 13.42 16.58
C THR A 420 3.18 14.79 17.09
N ARG A 421 2.49 15.84 16.67
CA ARG A 421 2.66 17.21 17.18
C ARG A 421 1.69 17.54 18.30
N SER A 422 0.48 16.96 18.25
CA SER A 422 -0.53 17.02 19.31
C SER A 422 -1.43 15.81 19.22
N ASP A 423 -1.66 15.09 20.32
CA ASP A 423 -2.66 14.02 20.37
C ASP A 423 -4.10 14.56 20.38
N PHE A 424 -4.27 15.85 20.68
CA PHE A 424 -5.56 16.51 20.79
C PHE A 424 -6.02 16.96 19.41
N THR A 425 -7.31 16.77 19.15
CA THR A 425 -7.98 17.34 17.99
C THR A 425 -7.96 18.86 18.04
N LEU A 426 -8.20 19.50 16.89
CA LEU A 426 -8.22 20.96 16.81
C LEU A 426 -9.26 21.58 17.75
N ALA A 427 -10.45 20.99 17.84
CA ALA A 427 -11.52 21.45 18.71
C ALA A 427 -11.15 21.32 20.20
N GLU A 428 -10.53 20.20 20.61
CA GLU A 428 -10.08 20.02 21.99
C GLU A 428 -8.97 21.00 22.38
N GLN A 429 -8.15 21.45 21.44
CA GLN A 429 -7.09 22.43 21.71
C GLN A 429 -7.62 23.84 22.01
N VAL A 430 -8.78 24.23 21.48
CA VAL A 430 -9.35 25.57 21.69
C VAL A 430 -9.52 25.88 23.19
N THR A 431 -10.05 24.93 23.96
CA THR A 431 -10.37 25.08 25.38
C THR A 431 -9.43 24.32 26.30
N ALA A 432 -8.31 23.78 25.77
CA ALA A 432 -7.39 22.98 26.55
C ALA A 432 -6.71 23.80 27.66
N PRO A 433 -6.55 23.24 28.87
CA PRO A 433 -5.93 23.96 29.98
C PRO A 433 -4.43 24.18 29.79
N GLY A 434 -3.75 23.38 28.96
CA GLY A 434 -2.32 23.46 28.74
C GLY A 434 -1.88 24.09 27.42
N ALA A 435 -0.58 24.01 27.17
CA ALA A 435 0.08 24.64 26.02
C ALA A 435 -0.10 23.80 24.75
N THR A 436 -0.95 24.24 23.85
CA THR A 436 -1.36 23.50 22.66
C THR A 436 -0.46 23.71 21.45
N TRP A 437 -0.70 22.96 20.37
CA TRP A 437 -0.04 23.22 19.10
C TRP A 437 -0.46 24.57 18.52
N LEU A 438 -1.71 25.01 18.73
CA LEU A 438 -2.18 26.34 18.32
C LEU A 438 -1.38 27.48 18.95
N ASP A 439 -1.11 27.40 20.25
CA ASP A 439 -0.32 28.40 20.99
C ASP A 439 1.08 28.57 20.38
N ARG A 440 1.70 27.46 19.96
CA ARG A 440 3.00 27.47 19.27
C ARG A 440 2.92 28.03 17.85
N GLN A 441 1.82 27.80 17.13
CA GLN A 441 1.61 28.37 15.80
C GLN A 441 1.38 29.89 15.86
N MET A 442 0.65 30.39 16.85
CA MET A 442 0.40 31.82 17.04
C MET A 442 1.69 32.61 17.32
N LEU A 443 2.66 31.97 17.98
CA LEU A 443 3.95 32.57 18.30
C LEU A 443 5.01 32.36 17.21
N ALA A 444 4.72 31.52 16.20
CA ALA A 444 5.63 31.28 15.10
C ALA A 444 5.70 32.51 14.17
N GLN A 445 6.88 32.76 13.60
CA GLN A 445 7.15 33.99 12.83
C GLN A 445 6.48 34.00 11.45
N ASP A 446 6.25 32.82 10.86
CA ASP A 446 5.58 32.63 9.57
C ASP A 446 4.83 31.28 9.54
N PRO A 447 3.61 31.22 10.11
CA PRO A 447 2.82 29.99 10.04
C PRO A 447 2.28 29.82 8.62
N ALA A 448 2.84 28.85 7.88
CA ALA A 448 2.44 28.51 6.52
C ALA A 448 1.03 27.86 6.48
N LEU A 449 -0.01 28.68 6.66
CA LEU A 449 -1.43 28.29 6.65
C LEU A 449 -2.10 28.79 5.36
N ALA A 450 -2.65 27.89 4.55
CA ALA A 450 -3.36 28.23 3.31
C ALA A 450 -4.81 28.64 3.56
N ASN A 451 -5.36 29.54 2.73
CA ASN A 451 -6.74 30.06 2.84
C ASN A 451 -7.82 29.06 2.37
N ALA A 452 -7.55 27.76 2.49
CA ALA A 452 -8.42 26.68 2.03
C ALA A 452 -8.24 25.45 2.92
N GLY A 453 -9.25 24.57 2.90
CA GLY A 453 -9.24 23.30 3.62
C GLY A 453 -8.90 23.46 5.11
N PHE A 454 -8.06 22.56 5.60
CA PHE A 454 -7.66 22.53 7.01
C PHE A 454 -6.90 23.80 7.47
N GLY A 455 -6.25 24.52 6.57
CA GLY A 455 -5.61 25.80 6.90
C GLY A 455 -6.61 26.86 7.39
N THR A 456 -7.82 26.89 6.84
CA THR A 456 -8.91 27.77 7.32
C THR A 456 -9.42 27.34 8.68
N GLU A 457 -9.66 26.04 8.88
CA GLU A 457 -10.08 25.49 10.18
C GLU A 457 -9.08 25.86 11.29
N VAL A 458 -7.78 25.75 11.01
CA VAL A 458 -6.72 26.11 11.97
C VAL A 458 -6.79 27.59 12.34
N ARG A 459 -7.00 28.51 11.39
CA ARG A 459 -7.13 29.94 11.71
C ARG A 459 -8.35 30.24 12.57
N GLU A 460 -9.49 29.62 12.26
CA GLU A 460 -10.70 29.76 13.06
C GLU A 460 -10.48 29.25 14.49
N ALA A 461 -9.83 28.11 14.64
CA ALA A 461 -9.48 27.58 15.96
C ALA A 461 -8.45 28.45 16.70
N MET A 462 -7.49 29.06 16.01
CA MET A 462 -6.57 30.04 16.61
C MET A 462 -7.32 31.27 17.11
N ALA A 463 -8.28 31.80 16.34
CA ALA A 463 -9.11 32.93 16.78
C ALA A 463 -9.93 32.57 18.03
N GLN A 464 -10.59 31.41 18.03
CA GLN A 464 -11.35 30.94 19.20
C GLN A 464 -10.43 30.68 20.42
N ARG A 465 -9.22 30.17 20.19
CA ARG A 465 -8.21 29.96 21.24
C ARG A 465 -7.74 31.30 21.83
N ILE A 466 -7.57 32.33 21.02
CA ILE A 466 -7.24 33.68 21.49
C ILE A 466 -8.34 34.22 22.39
N ASP A 467 -9.60 34.09 21.99
CA ASP A 467 -10.74 34.53 22.80
C ASP A 467 -10.82 33.77 24.14
N HIS A 468 -10.56 32.46 24.11
CA HIS A 468 -10.46 31.65 25.31
C HIS A 468 -9.33 32.11 26.24
N LEU A 469 -8.11 32.31 25.72
CA LEU A 469 -6.98 32.83 26.50
C LEU A 469 -7.24 34.24 27.04
N ALA A 470 -7.97 35.07 26.29
CA ALA A 470 -8.37 36.40 26.74
C ALA A 470 -9.35 36.34 27.92
N SER A 471 -10.28 35.38 27.92
CA SER A 471 -11.18 35.14 29.06
C SER A 471 -10.43 34.72 30.33
N GLU A 472 -9.23 34.17 30.19
CA GLU A 472 -8.34 33.77 31.29
C GLU A 472 -7.27 34.84 31.62
N ALA A 473 -7.35 36.03 31.01
CA ALA A 473 -6.35 37.10 31.13
C ALA A 473 -4.92 36.71 30.70
N LEU A 474 -4.79 35.70 29.83
CA LEU A 474 -3.53 35.22 29.24
C LEU A 474 -3.27 35.80 27.84
N ALA A 475 -4.26 36.47 27.25
CA ALA A 475 -4.13 37.23 26.01
C ALA A 475 -4.98 38.51 26.09
N ARG A 476 -4.63 39.53 25.30
CA ARG A 476 -5.46 40.73 25.14
C ARG A 476 -5.29 41.32 23.75
N TRP A 477 -6.37 41.92 23.25
CA TRP A 477 -6.35 42.63 21.97
C TRP A 477 -5.83 44.06 22.16
N GLU A 478 -4.85 44.45 21.35
CA GLU A 478 -4.38 45.83 21.15
C GLU A 478 -4.60 46.24 19.69
N GLY A 479 -5.78 46.79 19.41
CA GLY A 479 -6.21 47.03 18.02
C GLY A 479 -6.35 45.70 17.27
N GLU A 480 -5.66 45.58 16.13
CA GLU A 480 -5.64 44.35 15.32
C GLU A 480 -4.59 43.32 15.79
N ARG A 481 -3.76 43.67 16.79
CA ARG A 481 -2.71 42.77 17.31
C ARG A 481 -3.14 42.11 18.60
N VAL A 482 -2.72 40.87 18.78
CA VAL A 482 -2.89 40.13 20.04
C VAL A 482 -1.59 40.20 20.84
N VAL A 483 -1.68 40.58 22.10
CA VAL A 483 -0.58 40.55 23.06
C VAL A 483 -0.81 39.41 24.03
N PHE A 484 0.10 38.46 24.05
CA PHE A 484 0.07 37.32 24.97
C PHE A 484 0.78 37.65 26.29
N ALA A 485 0.38 36.96 27.36
CA ALA A 485 1.08 37.01 28.63
C ALA A 485 2.56 36.59 28.48
N PRO A 486 3.48 37.20 29.26
CA PRO A 486 4.87 36.75 29.30
C PRO A 486 4.95 35.26 29.68
N ASP A 487 5.83 34.51 29.00
CA ASP A 487 5.99 33.07 29.19
C ASP A 487 4.65 32.28 29.17
N LEU A 488 3.76 32.63 28.23
CA LEU A 488 2.48 31.95 28.03
C LEU A 488 2.63 30.43 27.98
N ILE A 489 3.59 29.93 27.20
CA ILE A 489 3.81 28.49 27.00
C ILE A 489 4.25 27.81 28.31
N GLY A 490 5.18 28.41 29.06
CA GLY A 490 5.61 27.88 30.36
C GLY A 490 4.46 27.84 31.36
N THR A 491 3.69 28.94 31.45
CA THR A 491 2.53 29.07 32.33
C THR A 491 1.47 28.01 32.05
N LEU A 492 1.06 27.87 30.79
CA LEU A 492 0.07 26.87 30.38
C LEU A 492 0.58 25.43 30.61
N ARG A 493 1.85 25.15 30.30
CA ARG A 493 2.45 23.84 30.53
C ARG A 493 2.45 23.45 32.01
N GLN A 494 2.80 24.39 32.90
CA GLN A 494 2.80 24.14 34.33
C GLN A 494 1.37 23.85 34.82
N ARG A 495 0.38 24.63 34.38
CA ARG A 495 -1.04 24.43 34.72
C ARG A 495 -1.53 23.04 34.33
N ASP A 496 -1.20 22.57 33.13
CA ASP A 496 -1.57 21.24 32.62
C ASP A 496 -0.94 20.12 33.46
N LEU A 497 0.35 20.27 33.80
CA LEU A 497 1.06 19.31 34.63
C LEU A 497 0.51 19.23 36.05
N ASP A 498 0.20 20.38 36.66
CA ASP A 498 -0.36 20.43 38.02
C ASP A 498 -1.75 19.78 38.08
N GLN A 499 -2.60 20.03 37.07
CA GLN A 499 -3.92 19.38 36.97
C GLN A 499 -3.79 17.87 36.75
N ALA A 500 -2.88 17.44 35.87
CA ALA A 500 -2.64 16.04 35.60
C ALA A 500 -2.09 15.31 36.83
N ALA A 501 -1.15 15.94 37.53
CA ALA A 501 -0.58 15.44 38.78
C ALA A 501 -1.65 15.28 39.86
N ALA A 502 -2.48 16.30 40.10
CA ALA A 502 -3.57 16.23 41.06
C ALA A 502 -4.56 15.09 40.73
N ARG A 503 -4.90 14.92 39.45
CA ARG A 503 -5.77 13.83 38.99
C ARG A 503 -5.16 12.46 39.25
N LEU A 504 -3.88 12.27 38.92
CA LEU A 504 -3.18 10.99 39.10
C LEU A 504 -2.97 10.66 40.58
N ALA A 505 -2.66 11.66 41.40
CA ALA A 505 -2.56 11.50 42.85
C ALA A 505 -3.90 11.02 43.44
N ALA A 506 -5.01 11.63 43.03
CA ALA A 506 -6.35 11.20 43.46
C ALA A 506 -6.72 9.77 43.02
N GLN A 507 -6.22 9.33 41.86
CA GLN A 507 -6.52 7.99 41.32
C GLN A 507 -5.64 6.88 41.91
N THR A 508 -4.38 7.20 42.23
CA THR A 508 -3.36 6.20 42.61
C THR A 508 -3.04 6.21 44.11
N GLY A 509 -3.37 7.31 44.81
CA GLY A 509 -3.00 7.53 46.20
C GLY A 509 -1.53 7.94 46.41
N LEU A 510 -0.74 8.07 45.33
CA LEU A 510 0.66 8.51 45.39
C LEU A 510 0.74 10.03 45.35
N GLU A 511 1.71 10.62 46.07
CA GLU A 511 1.98 12.05 45.97
C GLU A 511 2.79 12.37 44.71
N HIS A 512 2.55 13.54 44.10
CA HIS A 512 3.32 13.98 42.95
C HIS A 512 4.57 14.75 43.39
N ARG A 513 5.73 14.34 42.88
CA ARG A 513 6.99 15.05 43.05
C ARG A 513 7.46 15.63 41.71
N PRO A 514 7.55 16.97 41.57
CA PRO A 514 8.07 17.59 40.35
C PRO A 514 9.54 17.21 40.12
N ALA A 515 9.87 16.77 38.90
CA ALA A 515 11.24 16.49 38.50
C ALA A 515 11.99 17.80 38.15
N LYS A 516 13.15 18.03 38.77
CA LYS A 516 13.98 19.23 38.50
C LYS A 516 15.09 18.93 37.50
N GLU A 517 15.57 19.98 36.84
CA GLU A 517 16.73 19.89 35.95
C GLU A 517 17.96 19.33 36.70
N GLY A 518 18.67 18.39 36.07
CA GLY A 518 19.82 17.70 36.66
C GLY A 518 19.46 16.58 37.64
N GLU A 519 18.18 16.41 38.00
CA GLU A 519 17.73 15.35 38.90
C GLU A 519 17.67 13.99 38.18
N ILE A 520 17.98 12.94 38.92
CA ILE A 520 17.85 11.56 38.46
C ILE A 520 16.43 11.10 38.71
N VAL A 521 15.75 10.70 37.64
CA VAL A 521 14.42 10.09 37.65
C VAL A 521 14.63 8.59 37.64
N SER A 522 14.12 7.86 38.63
CA SER A 522 14.13 6.40 38.63
C SER A 522 12.88 5.82 39.28
N GLY A 523 12.33 4.77 38.66
CA GLY A 523 11.13 4.10 39.15
C GLY A 523 10.56 3.16 38.10
N VAL A 524 9.37 2.64 38.36
CA VAL A 524 8.61 1.80 37.43
C VAL A 524 7.82 2.70 36.48
N TYR A 525 8.00 2.53 35.17
CA TYR A 525 7.16 3.20 34.19
C TYR A 525 5.75 2.58 34.21
N ARG A 526 4.75 3.34 34.67
CA ARG A 526 3.37 2.86 34.87
C ARG A 526 2.46 3.07 33.67
N GLN A 527 2.51 4.25 33.07
CA GLN A 527 1.64 4.61 31.95
C GLN A 527 2.13 5.86 31.21
N ARG A 528 1.75 5.97 29.95
CA ARG A 528 1.83 7.20 29.17
C ARG A 528 0.62 8.09 29.48
N VAL A 529 0.87 9.37 29.71
CA VAL A 529 -0.12 10.41 29.95
C VAL A 529 -0.07 11.39 28.78
N ALA A 530 -1.13 11.45 27.99
CA ALA A 530 -1.27 12.42 26.91
C ALA A 530 -1.92 13.71 27.46
N LEU A 531 -1.16 14.79 27.46
CA LEU A 531 -1.61 16.13 27.86
C LEU A 531 -1.61 17.06 26.66
N SER A 532 -2.35 18.17 26.75
CA SER A 532 -2.36 19.17 25.70
C SER A 532 -0.97 19.79 25.47
N SER A 533 -0.16 19.83 26.54
CA SER A 533 1.23 20.30 26.56
C SER A 533 2.24 19.33 25.97
N GLY A 534 1.86 18.07 25.75
CA GLY A 534 2.72 17.01 25.22
C GLY A 534 2.51 15.65 25.89
N GLN A 535 3.33 14.68 25.53
CA GLN A 535 3.28 13.33 26.09
C GLN A 535 4.25 13.20 27.28
N PHE A 536 3.74 12.66 28.39
CA PHE A 536 4.48 12.45 29.62
C PHE A 536 4.41 10.97 30.04
N ALA A 537 5.43 10.53 30.76
CA ALA A 537 5.52 9.23 31.38
C ALA A 537 5.31 9.40 32.89
N MET A 538 4.42 8.59 33.45
CA MET A 538 4.29 8.44 34.90
C MET A 538 5.32 7.41 35.37
N VAL A 539 6.29 7.87 36.16
CA VAL A 539 7.30 7.03 36.81
C VAL A 539 7.00 6.98 38.29
N ASP A 540 6.78 5.77 38.80
CA ASP A 540 6.43 5.48 40.20
C ASP A 540 7.66 4.90 40.90
N ASP A 541 8.17 5.57 41.92
CA ASP A 541 9.36 5.13 42.68
C ASP A 541 9.01 4.24 43.89
N GLY A 542 7.71 4.01 44.14
CA GLY A 542 7.16 3.26 45.25
C GLY A 542 6.72 4.10 46.45
N LEU A 543 7.07 5.39 46.50
CA LEU A 543 6.65 6.34 47.55
C LEU A 543 5.89 7.52 46.95
N ASP A 544 6.42 8.09 45.86
CA ASP A 544 5.85 9.17 45.10
C ASP A 544 5.87 8.85 43.59
N PHE A 545 5.33 9.75 42.78
CA PHE A 545 5.46 9.65 41.32
C PHE A 545 5.91 10.95 40.69
N GLN A 546 6.59 10.80 39.55
CA GLN A 546 7.07 11.91 38.73
C GLN A 546 6.44 11.86 37.34
N LEU A 547 6.06 13.03 36.81
CA LEU A 547 5.69 13.21 35.42
C LEU A 547 6.85 13.78 34.63
N VAL A 548 7.35 13.00 33.67
CA VAL A 548 8.52 13.37 32.86
C VAL A 548 8.24 13.20 31.38
N PRO A 549 8.89 13.96 30.47
CA PRO A 549 8.67 13.84 29.04
C PRO A 549 8.81 12.39 28.54
N TRP A 550 7.80 11.92 27.80
CA TRP A 550 7.78 10.57 27.25
C TRP A 550 8.61 10.47 25.97
N ARG A 551 9.18 9.28 25.71
CA ARG A 551 9.80 8.92 24.43
C ARG A 551 9.35 7.52 24.02
N PRO A 552 9.24 7.20 22.71
CA PRO A 552 8.78 5.90 22.21
C PRO A 552 9.51 4.68 22.80
N ALA A 553 10.79 4.81 23.14
CA ALA A 553 11.58 3.73 23.73
C ALA A 553 11.05 3.26 25.11
N LEU A 554 10.31 4.10 25.84
CA LEU A 554 9.72 3.75 27.14
C LEU A 554 8.59 2.73 27.02
N GLU A 555 7.89 2.69 25.88
CA GLU A 555 6.69 1.86 25.74
C GLU A 555 6.99 0.36 25.93
N GLN A 556 8.17 -0.09 25.51
CA GLN A 556 8.65 -1.47 25.71
C GLN A 556 9.03 -1.78 27.17
N LYS A 557 9.03 -0.77 28.04
CA LYS A 557 9.39 -0.85 29.46
C LYS A 557 8.20 -0.68 30.39
N LEU A 558 6.97 -0.76 29.87
CA LEU A 558 5.76 -0.69 30.69
C LEU A 558 5.81 -1.74 31.81
N GLY A 559 5.60 -1.29 33.05
CA GLY A 559 5.70 -2.12 34.24
C GLY A 559 7.13 -2.53 34.64
N ARG A 560 8.17 -1.93 34.05
CA ARG A 560 9.58 -2.22 34.36
C ARG A 560 10.28 -0.99 34.94
N GLN A 561 11.38 -1.24 35.66
CA GLN A 561 12.25 -0.19 36.17
C GLN A 561 12.91 0.59 35.02
N VAL A 562 12.89 1.91 35.11
CA VAL A 562 13.56 2.85 34.22
C VAL A 562 14.37 3.85 35.06
N SER A 563 15.40 4.42 34.46
CA SER A 563 16.20 5.49 35.06
C SER A 563 16.67 6.46 33.99
N GLY A 564 16.75 7.74 34.30
CA GLY A 564 17.28 8.77 33.41
C GLY A 564 17.61 10.06 34.16
N THR A 565 18.26 10.99 33.48
CA THR A 565 18.58 12.30 34.05
C THR A 565 17.80 13.38 33.31
N MET A 566 17.21 14.32 34.05
CA MET A 566 16.55 15.50 33.48
C MET A 566 17.59 16.44 32.86
N SER A 567 17.56 16.60 31.54
CA SER A 567 18.49 17.44 30.80
C SER A 567 18.03 18.91 30.79
N PRO A 568 18.95 19.87 30.64
CA PRO A 568 18.62 21.26 30.36
C PRO A 568 17.68 21.38 29.15
N GLY A 569 16.59 22.14 29.31
CA GLY A 569 15.53 22.24 28.30
C GLY A 569 14.37 21.24 28.45
N GLY A 570 14.34 20.47 29.54
CA GLY A 570 13.17 19.71 29.95
C GLY A 570 12.93 18.44 29.13
N SER A 571 14.00 17.76 28.73
CA SER A 571 13.99 16.40 28.17
C SER A 571 14.63 15.41 29.15
N VAL A 572 14.50 14.10 28.91
CA VAL A 572 15.12 13.06 29.75
C VAL A 572 16.10 12.24 28.93
N ASP A 573 17.33 12.18 29.42
CA ASP A 573 18.34 11.25 28.95
C ASP A 573 18.17 9.91 29.65
N TRP A 574 17.40 9.03 29.02
CA TRP A 574 17.09 7.70 29.54
C TRP A 574 18.29 6.75 29.44
N ASN A 575 18.61 6.08 30.55
CA ASN A 575 19.57 4.99 30.60
C ASN A 575 18.83 3.66 30.79
N PHE A 576 18.64 2.91 29.71
CA PHE A 576 17.87 1.66 29.72
C PHE A 576 18.66 0.42 30.18
N GLY A 577 19.85 0.61 30.77
CA GLY A 577 20.77 -0.47 31.13
C GLY A 577 21.41 -1.13 29.90
N ARG A 578 22.72 -1.39 29.94
CA ARG A 578 23.43 -2.08 28.84
C ARG A 578 22.73 -3.42 28.52
N LYS A 579 22.44 -3.66 27.23
CA LYS A 579 22.39 -5.03 26.71
C LYS A 579 23.75 -5.66 27.05
N ARG A 580 23.76 -6.62 27.99
CA ARG A 580 24.85 -7.60 28.05
C ARG A 580 24.77 -8.41 26.76
N GLY A 581 25.41 -7.90 25.71
CA GLY A 581 25.86 -8.77 24.63
C GLY A 581 26.84 -9.75 25.27
N LEU A 582 26.51 -11.04 25.20
CA LEU A 582 27.50 -12.08 25.36
C LEU A 582 28.60 -11.79 24.33
N GLY A 583 29.74 -11.31 24.81
CA GLY A 583 30.96 -11.37 24.05
C GLY A 583 31.35 -12.84 23.97
N ILE A 584 31.26 -13.39 22.76
CA ILE A 584 32.33 -14.08 22.02
C ILE A 584 31.83 -14.21 20.57
#